data_AF-A0A177DPB3-F1
#
_entry.id   AF-A0A177DPB3-F1
#
_cell.length_a   1.000
_cell.length_b   1.000
_cell.length_c   1.000
_cell.angle_alpha   90.00
_cell.angle_beta   90.00
_cell.angle_gamma   90.00
#
_symmetry.space_group_name_H-M   'P 1'
#
loop_
_entity.id
_entity.type
_entity.pdbx_description
1 polymer ?
#
loop_
_entity_poly.entity_id
_entity_poly.type
_entity_poly.pdbx_seq_one_letter_code
_entity_poly.pdbx_strand_id
1 'polypeptide(L)'
;MHATGTITMEQPSQKRVSKACDACKRRKVRCNGQTRCQQCAHLGLRCIYSPSGKQRSQGKRGHIISEFRNQTSTLPTISPPILPAHSGTSSFQTPYSPVSPIVDRNGGTPTFPSPSSASQYTKAYFLDLIPDYVDGVYPVHPVIAEYELRQYIEVMDNDPDVRSFVFAFGACTLNLTRYGDQRTDEVVQTIESLMDYSIDTMRRTHKHCQVSVMRAVQSMFIHNCLMSLSASDSAFYYMRDAITIIQLLRIDNPENVAQLSPPERSRRQRLYWQAYIHERFLAILDYRRAILPPLFTLPEDDPTLPIQIHEGFNQIIKLFRMLDTEFLDSWLDSQGGSVTSTWVEAKSRELEGDPEADARELAMLSMMQRADLCITREWLRTLVWRLAMSQTLLSSRSSKECLSLLFPVRLSQTLRQQLSSMSRQDIEVHGSSITQKLFEITDTIADVLIHVPAATIDETALRVDDFLFILDFVLLIPHLDQTRRGILQEKLLRLQTMFPEALSNASSPNLPLGSPGGANDPWYQVTQSKTAAGLEDLADELVQTQAQEIPRLEARSGQLATWNNISHRLSMQVAHVAQ
;
A
#
# COMPACT_ATOMS: atom_id res chain seq x y z
N MET A 1 86.29 8.62 -37.74
CA MET A 1 86.73 7.85 -36.55
C MET A 1 85.79 8.17 -35.40
N HIS A 2 85.18 7.11 -34.86
CA HIS A 2 84.54 6.94 -33.55
C HIS A 2 83.48 7.92 -33.06
N ALA A 3 82.23 7.45 -33.20
CA ALA A 3 81.08 7.82 -32.39
C ALA A 3 81.26 7.41 -30.91
N THR A 4 80.87 8.28 -30.00
CA THR A 4 80.72 8.00 -28.56
C THR A 4 79.24 7.99 -28.23
N GLY A 5 78.76 6.84 -27.74
CA GLY A 5 77.37 6.62 -27.39
C GLY A 5 76.99 7.26 -26.05
N THR A 6 75.76 7.76 -25.98
CA THR A 6 75.10 8.15 -24.73
C THR A 6 73.87 7.25 -24.57
N ILE A 7 73.88 6.43 -23.51
CA ILE A 7 72.81 5.48 -23.17
C ILE A 7 71.70 6.27 -22.48
N THR A 8 70.54 6.40 -23.13
CA THR A 8 69.29 6.87 -22.52
C THR A 8 68.58 5.68 -21.86
N MET A 9 68.44 5.73 -20.53
CA MET A 9 67.64 4.76 -19.77
C MET A 9 66.14 5.01 -20.00
N GLU A 10 65.45 4.05 -20.59
CA GLU A 10 63.98 4.02 -20.71
C GLU A 10 63.31 3.92 -19.33
N GLN A 11 62.37 4.83 -19.04
CA GLN A 11 61.45 4.68 -17.90
C GLN A 11 60.35 3.65 -18.25
N PRO A 12 60.10 2.63 -17.41
CA PRO A 12 59.04 1.67 -17.66
C PRO A 12 57.67 2.30 -17.45
N SER A 13 56.79 2.11 -18.43
CA SER A 13 55.39 2.52 -18.43
C SER A 13 54.63 1.98 -17.21
N GLN A 14 53.97 2.88 -16.47
CA GLN A 14 53.20 2.52 -15.27
C GLN A 14 51.98 1.66 -15.64
N LYS A 15 52.00 0.38 -15.24
CA LYS A 15 50.84 -0.51 -15.31
C LYS A 15 49.69 0.07 -14.46
N ARG A 16 48.54 0.31 -15.10
CA ARG A 16 47.31 0.77 -14.43
C ARG A 16 46.81 -0.32 -13.47
N VAL A 17 46.87 -0.04 -12.16
CA VAL A 17 46.47 -0.99 -11.11
C VAL A 17 44.95 -1.10 -11.05
N SER A 18 44.41 -2.30 -11.27
CA SER A 18 42.95 -2.54 -11.31
C SER A 18 42.30 -2.65 -9.93
N LYS A 19 43.08 -2.86 -8.86
CA LYS A 19 42.56 -3.06 -7.50
C LYS A 19 43.50 -2.51 -6.44
N ALA A 20 42.98 -1.65 -5.55
CA ALA A 20 43.69 -1.20 -4.36
C ALA A 20 43.61 -2.25 -3.24
N CYS A 21 44.64 -2.33 -2.38
CA CYS A 21 44.61 -3.16 -1.18
C CYS A 21 43.58 -2.65 -0.17
N ASP A 22 43.17 -3.49 0.79
CA ASP A 22 42.08 -3.19 1.72
C ASP A 22 42.37 -1.96 2.59
N ALA A 23 43.62 -1.78 3.02
CA ALA A 23 44.05 -0.63 3.81
C ALA A 23 44.03 0.69 3.02
N CYS A 24 44.54 0.69 1.77
CA CYS A 24 44.46 1.87 0.89
C CYS A 24 43.02 2.19 0.50
N LYS A 25 42.19 1.16 0.27
CA LYS A 25 40.77 1.30 -0.07
C LYS A 25 39.97 1.94 1.08
N ARG A 26 40.14 1.46 2.32
CA ARG A 26 39.49 2.05 3.51
C ARG A 26 39.90 3.51 3.74
N ARG A 27 41.18 3.82 3.48
CA ARG A 27 41.73 5.18 3.65
C ARG A 27 41.54 6.09 2.45
N LYS A 28 40.95 5.61 1.34
CA LYS A 28 40.72 6.34 0.09
C LYS A 28 41.99 7.00 -0.48
N VAL A 29 43.14 6.31 -0.38
CA VAL A 29 44.44 6.77 -0.93
C VAL A 29 44.90 5.89 -2.10
N ARG A 30 45.75 6.42 -2.99
CA ARG A 30 46.27 5.68 -4.14
C ARG A 30 47.10 4.47 -3.68
N CYS A 31 46.88 3.34 -4.34
CA CYS A 31 47.60 2.09 -4.12
C CYS A 31 48.40 1.75 -5.37
N ASN A 32 49.68 1.42 -5.23
CA ASN A 32 50.54 1.07 -6.36
C ASN A 32 50.47 -0.43 -6.75
N GLY A 33 49.60 -1.22 -6.11
CA GLY A 33 49.30 -2.60 -6.52
C GLY A 33 50.38 -3.64 -6.24
N GLN A 34 51.49 -3.28 -5.62
CA GLN A 34 52.56 -4.22 -5.25
C GLN A 34 52.13 -5.15 -4.11
N THR A 35 52.81 -6.30 -3.97
CA THR A 35 52.57 -7.32 -2.93
C THR A 35 52.52 -6.71 -1.53
N ARG A 36 53.42 -5.75 -1.27
CA ARG A 36 53.31 -4.79 -0.16
C ARG A 36 53.39 -3.38 -0.75
N CYS A 37 52.26 -2.68 -0.82
CA CYS A 37 52.22 -1.37 -1.46
C CYS A 37 53.06 -0.34 -0.69
N GLN A 38 53.62 0.65 -1.38
CA GLN A 38 54.50 1.67 -0.78
C GLN A 38 53.83 2.40 0.40
N GLN A 39 52.54 2.72 0.27
CA GLN A 39 51.77 3.39 1.34
C GLN A 39 51.66 2.54 2.60
N CYS A 40 51.44 1.23 2.46
CA CYS A 40 51.37 0.32 3.60
C CYS A 40 52.77 0.00 4.16
N ALA A 41 53.80 -0.04 3.31
CA ALA A 41 55.17 -0.24 3.75
C ALA A 41 55.66 0.92 4.62
N HIS A 42 55.49 2.16 4.16
CA HIS A 42 55.91 3.36 4.88
C HIS A 42 55.22 3.52 6.24
N LEU A 43 53.95 3.11 6.35
CA LEU A 43 53.14 3.27 7.55
C LEU A 43 53.12 2.03 8.45
N GLY A 44 53.92 1.00 8.13
CA GLY A 44 53.95 -0.25 8.90
C GLY A 44 52.63 -1.03 8.88
N LEU A 45 51.75 -0.78 7.92
CA LEU A 45 50.42 -1.38 7.84
C LEU A 45 50.44 -2.73 7.12
N ARG A 46 49.54 -3.63 7.54
CA ARG A 46 49.33 -4.93 6.88
C ARG A 46 48.64 -4.72 5.53
N CYS A 47 49.33 -5.08 4.44
CA CYS A 47 48.84 -4.92 3.07
C CYS A 47 48.21 -6.23 2.59
N ILE A 48 46.88 -6.29 2.53
CA ILE A 48 46.13 -7.47 2.09
C ILE A 48 45.21 -7.09 0.93
N TYR A 49 45.14 -7.96 -0.07
CA TYR A 49 44.17 -7.88 -1.15
C TYR A 49 43.15 -9.00 -0.97
N SER A 50 42.08 -8.74 -0.22
CA SER A 50 41.06 -9.77 -0.03
C SER A 50 40.36 -10.07 -1.36
N PRO A 51 40.21 -11.34 -1.78
CA PRO A 51 39.37 -11.69 -2.91
C PRO A 51 37.95 -11.20 -2.61
N SER A 52 37.34 -10.50 -3.57
CA SER A 52 35.98 -9.99 -3.42
C SER A 52 35.06 -11.20 -3.26
N GLY A 53 34.47 -11.38 -2.08
CA GLY A 53 33.56 -12.48 -1.81
C GLY A 53 32.38 -12.47 -2.79
N LYS A 54 32.25 -13.61 -3.49
CA LYS A 54 31.11 -14.15 -4.25
C LYS A 54 30.35 -13.18 -5.17
N GLN A 55 30.65 -13.36 -6.46
CA GLN A 55 29.76 -13.14 -7.59
C GLN A 55 28.32 -13.55 -7.25
N ARG A 56 27.38 -12.67 -7.58
CA ARG A 56 25.94 -12.96 -7.65
C ARG A 56 25.74 -14.23 -8.46
N SER A 57 25.37 -15.35 -7.84
CA SER A 57 24.78 -16.46 -8.56
C SER A 57 23.40 -15.99 -9.02
N GLN A 58 23.31 -15.63 -10.28
CA GLN A 58 22.10 -15.20 -10.95
C GLN A 58 21.13 -16.39 -11.01
N GLY A 59 20.33 -16.57 -9.97
CA GLY A 59 19.33 -17.62 -9.86
C GLY A 59 18.02 -17.27 -10.58
N LYS A 60 17.67 -18.08 -11.57
CA LYS A 60 16.35 -18.40 -12.15
C LYS A 60 15.36 -17.30 -12.61
N ARG A 61 15.68 -16.00 -12.59
CA ARG A 61 14.92 -14.97 -13.36
C ARG A 61 15.65 -14.49 -14.62
N GLY A 62 16.99 -14.66 -14.67
CA GLY A 62 17.83 -14.22 -15.79
C GLY A 62 17.74 -15.11 -17.04
N HIS A 63 17.50 -16.43 -16.87
CA HIS A 63 17.45 -17.37 -18.00
C HIS A 63 16.22 -17.12 -18.90
N ILE A 64 15.05 -16.87 -18.29
CA ILE A 64 13.79 -16.63 -19.00
C ILE A 64 13.84 -15.30 -19.76
N ILE A 65 14.50 -14.27 -19.19
CA ILE A 65 14.72 -12.97 -19.84
C ILE A 65 15.72 -13.09 -21.00
N SER A 66 16.76 -13.93 -20.88
CA SER A 66 17.69 -14.19 -22.00
C SER A 66 17.07 -14.99 -23.14
N GLU A 67 16.13 -15.88 -22.84
CA GLU A 67 15.39 -16.67 -23.83
C GLU A 67 14.43 -15.79 -24.64
N PHE A 68 13.70 -14.90 -23.98
CA PHE A 68 12.84 -13.91 -24.64
C PHE A 68 13.64 -12.91 -25.50
N ARG A 69 14.82 -12.46 -25.03
CA ARG A 69 15.70 -11.56 -25.81
C ARG A 69 16.28 -12.22 -27.06
N ASN A 70 16.56 -13.52 -27.00
CA ASN A 70 17.05 -14.28 -28.15
C ASN A 70 15.94 -14.57 -29.17
N GLN A 71 14.68 -14.67 -28.73
CA GLN A 71 13.52 -14.85 -29.61
C GLN A 71 13.07 -13.56 -30.32
N THR A 72 13.44 -12.38 -29.81
CA THR A 72 13.10 -11.07 -30.43
C THR A 72 14.25 -10.42 -31.20
N SER A 73 15.36 -11.12 -31.46
CA SER A 73 16.57 -10.55 -32.10
C SER A 73 16.66 -10.71 -33.63
N THR A 74 15.59 -11.09 -34.32
CA THR A 74 15.52 -10.94 -35.78
C THR A 74 14.80 -9.64 -36.11
N LEU A 75 15.50 -8.50 -36.04
CA LEU A 75 15.33 -7.28 -36.85
C LEU A 75 16.26 -6.17 -36.28
N PRO A 76 17.11 -5.53 -37.10
CA PRO A 76 18.15 -4.61 -36.61
C PRO A 76 17.65 -3.17 -36.51
N THR A 77 18.09 -2.40 -35.50
CA THR A 77 18.83 -1.12 -35.65
C THR A 77 18.92 -0.32 -34.33
N ILE A 78 20.11 -0.34 -33.74
CA ILE A 78 20.96 0.75 -33.21
C ILE A 78 20.28 2.02 -32.63
N SER A 79 20.50 2.26 -31.33
CA SER A 79 20.66 3.60 -30.75
C SER A 79 21.65 3.57 -29.55
N PRO A 80 22.51 4.61 -29.37
CA PRO A 80 23.71 4.57 -28.52
C PRO A 80 23.48 4.97 -27.03
N PRO A 81 24.39 4.59 -26.11
CA PRO A 81 24.29 4.90 -24.68
C PRO A 81 24.76 6.32 -24.32
N ILE A 82 24.02 6.97 -23.42
CA ILE A 82 24.29 8.29 -22.84
C ILE A 82 25.40 8.17 -21.77
N LEU A 83 26.46 8.97 -21.92
CA LEU A 83 27.56 9.15 -20.97
C LEU A 83 27.33 10.38 -20.06
N PRO A 84 27.96 10.44 -18.86
CA PRO A 84 27.70 11.45 -17.84
C PRO A 84 28.48 12.76 -18.06
N ALA A 85 27.92 13.87 -17.57
CA ALA A 85 28.43 15.24 -17.76
C ALA A 85 29.61 15.61 -16.85
N HIS A 86 30.63 16.24 -17.43
CA HIS A 86 31.62 17.08 -16.75
C HIS A 86 31.70 18.46 -17.44
N SER A 87 32.11 19.44 -16.64
CA SER A 87 32.10 20.89 -16.81
C SER A 87 33.19 21.48 -17.72
N GLY A 88 32.87 22.59 -18.43
CA GLY A 88 33.86 23.56 -18.94
C GLY A 88 33.58 24.17 -20.32
N THR A 89 33.22 25.46 -20.32
CA THR A 89 33.34 26.51 -21.37
C THR A 89 34.03 26.20 -22.71
N SER A 90 33.34 26.41 -23.83
CA SER A 90 33.66 27.44 -24.86
C SER A 90 32.76 27.32 -26.10
N SER A 91 32.33 28.49 -26.59
CA SER A 91 31.57 28.84 -27.79
C SER A 91 31.89 28.07 -29.08
N PHE A 92 30.89 27.79 -29.93
CA PHE A 92 30.82 28.20 -31.35
C PHE A 92 29.42 27.93 -31.95
N GLN A 93 29.13 28.66 -33.02
CA GLN A 93 27.82 29.10 -33.52
C GLN A 93 26.95 28.03 -34.20
N THR A 94 25.63 28.27 -34.13
CA THR A 94 24.55 27.69 -34.93
C THR A 94 24.77 27.79 -36.45
N PRO A 95 24.12 26.91 -37.22
CA PRO A 95 23.03 27.41 -38.06
C PRO A 95 21.72 26.61 -37.89
N TYR A 96 20.62 27.36 -37.87
CA TYR A 96 19.23 26.93 -38.09
C TYR A 96 19.10 26.00 -39.33
N SER A 97 18.21 25.02 -39.36
CA SER A 97 16.78 25.22 -39.61
C SER A 97 15.90 23.97 -39.32
N PRO A 98 14.56 24.16 -39.24
CA PRO A 98 13.64 23.34 -38.46
C PRO A 98 12.90 22.28 -39.29
N VAL A 99 12.51 21.17 -38.65
CA VAL A 99 11.40 20.32 -39.10
C VAL A 99 10.66 19.76 -37.89
N SER A 100 9.47 20.29 -37.64
CA SER A 100 8.42 19.65 -36.84
C SER A 100 7.77 18.54 -37.68
N PRO A 101 7.29 17.42 -37.09
CA PRO A 101 6.31 16.59 -37.75
C PRO A 101 4.91 17.20 -37.55
N ILE A 102 4.24 17.39 -38.68
CA ILE A 102 2.84 17.78 -38.79
C ILE A 102 1.99 16.59 -38.32
N VAL A 103 1.15 16.81 -37.31
CA VAL A 103 -0.07 16.01 -37.08
C VAL A 103 -1.21 16.80 -37.69
N ASP A 104 -1.95 16.14 -38.58
CA ASP A 104 -3.06 16.74 -39.32
C ASP A 104 -4.11 17.37 -38.40
N ARG A 105 -4.33 18.65 -38.66
CA ARG A 105 -5.23 19.54 -37.93
C ARG A 105 -6.63 19.45 -38.53
N ASN A 106 -7.40 18.43 -38.15
CA ASN A 106 -8.86 18.49 -38.27
C ASN A 106 -9.45 19.16 -37.01
N GLY A 107 -9.54 20.50 -37.08
CA GLY A 107 -10.70 21.29 -36.63
C GLY A 107 -11.25 21.22 -35.20
N GLY A 108 -10.63 20.53 -34.24
CA GLY A 108 -11.04 20.58 -32.84
C GLY A 108 -10.12 21.46 -32.00
N THR A 109 -10.57 22.65 -31.62
CA THR A 109 -9.94 23.46 -30.57
C THR A 109 -9.76 22.59 -29.31
N PRO A 110 -8.59 22.58 -28.65
CA PRO A 110 -8.49 21.97 -27.33
C PRO A 110 -9.41 22.76 -26.41
N THR A 111 -10.52 22.14 -26.04
CA THR A 111 -11.48 22.70 -25.11
C THR A 111 -10.79 22.67 -23.76
N PHE A 112 -10.11 23.76 -23.41
CA PHE A 112 -9.98 24.10 -22.00
C PHE A 112 -11.39 23.97 -21.41
N PRO A 113 -11.59 23.33 -20.24
CA PRO A 113 -12.87 23.42 -19.57
C PRO A 113 -13.19 24.91 -19.48
N SER A 114 -14.26 25.30 -20.14
CA SER A 114 -14.69 26.69 -20.16
C SER A 114 -14.90 27.13 -18.70
N PRO A 115 -14.66 28.40 -18.35
CA PRO A 115 -14.92 28.92 -16.99
C PRO A 115 -16.38 28.76 -16.52
N SER A 116 -17.26 28.25 -17.38
CA SER A 116 -18.65 27.90 -17.08
C SER A 116 -18.81 26.78 -16.05
N SER A 117 -17.92 25.78 -15.93
CA SER A 117 -18.05 24.74 -14.88
C SER A 117 -17.77 25.28 -13.48
N ALA A 118 -16.84 26.24 -13.36
CA ALA A 118 -16.53 26.88 -12.07
C ALA A 118 -17.68 27.76 -11.56
N SER A 119 -18.55 28.26 -12.45
CA SER A 119 -19.73 29.06 -12.05
C SER A 119 -20.81 28.27 -11.32
N GLN A 120 -20.75 26.93 -11.32
CA GLN A 120 -21.70 26.06 -10.62
C GLN A 120 -21.41 25.97 -9.11
N TYR A 121 -20.14 26.07 -8.70
CA TYR A 121 -19.72 25.82 -7.32
C TYR A 121 -19.55 27.12 -6.55
N THR A 122 -20.63 27.54 -5.89
CA THR A 122 -20.67 28.76 -5.07
C THR A 122 -20.11 28.52 -3.66
N LYS A 123 -19.86 29.60 -2.91
CA LYS A 123 -19.55 29.50 -1.47
C LYS A 123 -20.60 28.69 -0.70
N ALA A 124 -21.88 28.89 -1.02
CA ALA A 124 -22.99 28.17 -0.38
C ALA A 124 -22.85 26.65 -0.56
N TYR A 125 -22.50 26.20 -1.77
CA TYR A 125 -22.25 24.78 -2.04
C TYR A 125 -21.20 24.18 -1.10
N PHE A 126 -20.07 24.86 -0.90
CA PHE A 126 -19.02 24.36 0.00
C PHE A 126 -19.38 24.48 1.48
N LEU A 127 -20.17 25.50 1.87
CA LEU A 127 -20.69 25.64 3.23
C LEU A 127 -21.63 24.48 3.59
N ASP A 128 -22.43 24.00 2.64
CA ASP A 128 -23.36 22.89 2.83
C ASP A 128 -22.65 21.54 3.03
N LEU A 129 -21.37 21.43 2.62
CA LEU A 129 -20.55 20.23 2.85
C LEU A 129 -19.85 20.22 4.22
N ILE A 130 -19.84 21.33 4.95
CA ILE A 130 -19.16 21.41 6.25
C ILE A 130 -19.68 20.39 7.28
N PRO A 131 -21.00 20.17 7.44
CA PRO A 131 -21.49 19.17 8.39
C PRO A 131 -20.95 17.77 8.08
N ASP A 132 -20.99 17.35 6.81
CA ASP A 132 -20.43 16.07 6.38
C ASP A 132 -18.92 15.98 6.68
N TYR A 133 -18.17 17.07 6.48
CA TYR A 133 -16.75 17.12 6.83
C TYR A 133 -16.49 16.96 8.32
N VAL A 134 -17.24 17.69 9.17
CA VAL A 134 -17.06 17.66 10.63
C VAL A 134 -17.38 16.28 11.19
N ASP A 135 -18.41 15.61 10.65
CA ASP A 135 -18.86 14.32 11.16
C ASP A 135 -18.07 13.15 10.57
N GLY A 136 -17.70 13.21 9.28
CA GLY A 136 -17.11 12.08 8.56
C GLY A 136 -15.61 12.17 8.28
N VAL A 137 -15.06 13.37 8.10
CA VAL A 137 -13.66 13.54 7.67
C VAL A 137 -12.77 14.01 8.82
N TYR A 138 -13.19 15.02 9.57
CA TYR A 138 -12.41 15.62 10.64
C TYR A 138 -12.00 14.63 11.74
N PRO A 139 -12.83 13.64 12.16
CA PRO A 139 -12.43 12.67 13.19
C PRO A 139 -11.26 11.76 12.80
N VAL A 140 -11.03 11.57 11.49
CA VAL A 140 -9.94 10.75 10.94
C VAL A 140 -8.86 11.57 10.23
N HIS A 141 -9.10 12.89 10.06
CA HIS A 141 -8.18 13.85 9.47
C HIS A 141 -8.15 15.21 10.25
N PRO A 142 -7.80 15.22 11.54
CA PRO A 142 -8.02 16.34 12.47
C PRO A 142 -7.00 17.49 12.32
N VAL A 143 -6.93 18.12 11.14
CA VAL A 143 -5.91 19.14 10.83
C VAL A 143 -6.49 20.52 10.53
N ILE A 144 -7.58 20.62 9.76
CA ILE A 144 -8.25 21.89 9.44
C ILE A 144 -9.56 21.94 10.21
N ALA A 145 -9.68 22.85 11.18
CA ALA A 145 -10.88 22.96 11.99
C ALA A 145 -12.03 23.63 11.21
N GLU A 146 -13.27 23.40 11.65
CA GLU A 146 -14.47 23.96 11.03
C GLU A 146 -14.39 25.49 10.82
N TYR A 147 -13.97 26.22 11.85
CA TYR A 147 -13.91 27.68 11.78
C TYR A 147 -12.91 28.17 10.70
N GLU A 148 -11.80 27.45 10.52
CA GLU A 148 -10.76 27.80 9.55
C GLU A 148 -11.25 27.48 8.13
N LEU A 149 -11.95 26.35 7.97
CA LEU A 149 -12.59 25.99 6.72
C LEU A 149 -13.65 27.02 6.29
N ARG A 150 -14.47 27.53 7.23
CA ARG A 150 -15.42 28.63 6.97
C ARG A 150 -14.70 29.90 6.51
N GLN A 151 -13.57 30.25 7.13
CA GLN A 151 -12.75 31.39 6.73
C GLN A 151 -12.16 31.20 5.32
N TYR A 152 -11.68 30.00 4.99
CA TYR A 152 -11.20 29.68 3.65
C TYR A 152 -12.30 29.85 2.60
N ILE A 153 -13.51 29.34 2.87
CA ILE A 153 -14.65 29.50 1.96
C ILE A 153 -15.05 30.98 1.82
N GLU A 154 -14.98 31.78 2.89
CA GLU A 154 -15.30 33.22 2.82
C GLU A 154 -14.36 33.99 1.87
N VAL A 155 -13.05 33.70 1.93
CA VAL A 155 -12.03 34.42 1.16
C VAL A 155 -11.70 33.76 -0.19
N MET A 156 -12.29 32.60 -0.52
CA MET A 156 -11.98 31.84 -1.73
C MET A 156 -12.14 32.64 -3.02
N ASP A 157 -12.94 33.71 -3.02
CA ASP A 157 -13.09 34.53 -4.21
C ASP A 157 -11.92 35.47 -4.50
N ASN A 158 -11.18 35.80 -3.44
CA ASN A 158 -10.10 36.79 -3.45
C ASN A 158 -8.72 36.14 -3.47
N ASP A 159 -8.60 34.89 -3.01
CA ASP A 159 -7.34 34.14 -2.97
C ASP A 159 -7.43 32.85 -3.81
N PRO A 160 -6.73 32.77 -4.96
CA PRO A 160 -6.76 31.60 -5.82
C PRO A 160 -6.18 30.33 -5.17
N ASP A 161 -5.23 30.47 -4.23
CA ASP A 161 -4.66 29.30 -3.54
C ASP A 161 -5.68 28.72 -2.57
N VAL A 162 -6.40 29.59 -1.86
CA VAL A 162 -7.51 29.17 -1.00
C VAL A 162 -8.65 28.59 -1.82
N ARG A 163 -9.00 29.17 -2.97
CA ARG A 163 -10.01 28.59 -3.88
C ARG A 163 -9.63 27.17 -4.29
N SER A 164 -8.40 26.99 -4.77
CA SER A 164 -7.88 25.68 -5.15
C SER A 164 -7.99 24.67 -3.99
N PHE A 165 -7.64 25.06 -2.77
CA PHE A 165 -7.83 24.24 -1.56
C PHE A 165 -9.30 23.90 -1.27
N VAL A 166 -10.22 24.86 -1.35
CA VAL A 166 -11.65 24.64 -1.08
C VAL A 166 -12.25 23.61 -2.04
N PHE A 167 -11.79 23.58 -3.29
CA PHE A 167 -12.21 22.54 -4.25
C PHE A 167 -11.68 21.14 -3.87
N ALA A 168 -10.42 21.01 -3.43
CA ALA A 168 -9.92 19.74 -2.89
C ALA A 168 -10.68 19.30 -1.64
N PHE A 169 -11.03 20.25 -0.76
CA PHE A 169 -11.90 20.00 0.39
C PHE A 169 -13.25 19.42 -0.03
N GLY A 170 -13.94 20.04 -0.99
CA GLY A 170 -15.24 19.57 -1.47
C GLY A 170 -15.15 18.17 -2.09
N ALA A 171 -14.13 17.94 -2.93
CA ALA A 171 -13.88 16.64 -3.53
C ALA A 171 -13.63 15.55 -2.48
N CYS A 172 -12.74 15.81 -1.51
CA CYS A 172 -12.38 14.85 -0.47
C CYS A 172 -13.55 14.58 0.48
N THR A 173 -14.33 15.60 0.82
CA THR A 173 -15.52 15.44 1.68
C THR A 173 -16.52 14.51 1.02
N LEU A 174 -16.93 14.79 -0.22
CA LEU A 174 -17.80 13.89 -0.97
C LEU A 174 -17.20 12.49 -1.10
N ASN A 175 -15.90 12.40 -1.36
CA ASN A 175 -15.22 11.13 -1.54
C ASN A 175 -15.25 10.23 -0.30
N LEU A 176 -15.19 10.81 0.90
CA LEU A 176 -15.14 10.07 2.16
C LEU A 176 -16.51 9.93 2.85
N THR A 177 -17.49 10.77 2.52
CA THR A 177 -18.81 10.75 3.19
C THR A 177 -19.94 10.20 2.34
N ARG A 178 -19.74 10.06 1.02
CA ARG A 178 -20.68 9.38 0.12
C ARG A 178 -20.20 7.96 -0.15
N TYR A 179 -20.87 7.01 0.48
CA TYR A 179 -20.67 5.55 0.37
C TYR A 179 -22.00 4.84 0.13
N GLY A 180 -21.94 3.58 -0.26
CA GLY A 180 -23.13 2.78 -0.56
C GLY A 180 -23.97 3.42 -1.66
N ASP A 181 -25.29 3.41 -1.49
CA ASP A 181 -26.25 3.96 -2.44
C ASP A 181 -26.11 5.48 -2.64
N GLN A 182 -25.43 6.19 -1.73
CA GLN A 182 -25.22 7.64 -1.84
C GLN A 182 -24.07 7.99 -2.81
N ARG A 183 -23.22 7.02 -3.18
CA ARG A 183 -22.09 7.24 -4.08
C ARG A 183 -22.46 6.89 -5.53
N THR A 184 -23.30 7.73 -6.13
CA THR A 184 -23.74 7.56 -7.51
C THR A 184 -22.66 7.96 -8.53
N ASP A 185 -22.84 7.61 -9.80
CA ASP A 185 -21.94 8.01 -10.88
C ASP A 185 -21.84 9.55 -10.99
N GLU A 186 -22.94 10.28 -10.74
CA GLU A 186 -22.91 11.74 -10.71
C GLU A 186 -22.07 12.29 -9.56
N VAL A 187 -22.10 11.64 -8.38
CA VAL A 187 -21.25 12.01 -7.25
C VAL A 187 -19.79 11.75 -7.58
N VAL A 188 -19.47 10.63 -8.22
CA VAL A 188 -18.10 10.32 -8.69
C VAL A 188 -17.62 11.37 -9.69
N GLN A 189 -18.44 11.72 -10.68
CA GLN A 189 -18.12 12.77 -11.65
C GLN A 189 -17.93 14.15 -10.99
N THR A 190 -18.70 14.44 -9.94
CA THR A 190 -18.55 15.67 -9.15
C THR A 190 -17.22 15.67 -8.38
N ILE A 191 -16.85 14.54 -7.77
CA ILE A 191 -15.55 14.38 -7.09
C ILE A 191 -14.40 14.62 -8.07
N GLU A 192 -14.45 14.01 -9.25
CA GLU A 192 -13.45 14.21 -10.32
C GLU A 192 -13.37 15.67 -10.75
N SER A 193 -14.50 16.31 -11.04
CA SER A 193 -14.56 17.71 -11.47
C SER A 193 -13.97 18.68 -10.44
N LEU A 194 -14.29 18.48 -9.16
CA LEU A 194 -13.76 19.30 -8.08
C LEU A 194 -12.25 19.07 -7.86
N MET A 195 -11.82 17.81 -7.91
CA MET A 195 -10.42 17.43 -7.78
C MET A 195 -9.58 17.99 -8.93
N ASP A 196 -10.01 17.81 -10.18
CA ASP A 196 -9.30 18.28 -11.36
C ASP A 196 -9.18 19.81 -11.36
N TYR A 197 -10.24 20.53 -10.97
CA TYR A 197 -10.16 21.98 -10.80
C TYR A 197 -9.11 22.36 -9.74
N SER A 198 -9.08 21.68 -8.60
CA SER A 198 -8.06 21.91 -7.58
C SER A 198 -6.65 21.68 -8.14
N ILE A 199 -6.44 20.57 -8.86
CA ILE A 199 -5.15 20.24 -9.49
C ILE A 199 -4.72 21.31 -10.50
N ASP A 200 -5.61 21.69 -11.41
CA ASP A 200 -5.33 22.62 -12.50
C ASP A 200 -5.03 24.04 -12.01
N THR A 201 -5.67 24.44 -10.91
CA THR A 201 -5.49 25.76 -10.30
C THR A 201 -4.43 25.79 -9.21
N MET A 202 -3.88 24.64 -8.83
CA MET A 202 -2.85 24.56 -7.79
C MET A 202 -1.60 25.34 -8.21
N ARG A 203 -1.22 26.33 -7.39
CA ARG A 203 -0.05 27.17 -7.68
C ARG A 203 1.23 26.34 -7.70
N ARG A 204 1.91 26.36 -8.85
CA ARG A 204 3.23 25.76 -9.04
C ARG A 204 4.29 26.39 -8.14
N THR A 205 5.20 25.56 -7.67
CA THR A 205 6.31 26.01 -6.84
C THR A 205 7.33 26.82 -7.65
N HIS A 206 7.63 28.04 -7.20
CA HIS A 206 8.65 28.93 -7.77
C HIS A 206 9.70 29.31 -6.72
N LYS A 207 10.63 30.22 -7.06
CA LYS A 207 11.76 30.63 -6.20
C LYS A 207 11.39 31.03 -4.76
N HIS A 208 10.16 31.53 -4.56
CA HIS A 208 9.62 31.90 -3.25
C HIS A 208 8.44 31.00 -2.88
N CYS A 209 8.69 29.69 -2.76
CA CYS A 209 7.69 28.72 -2.33
C CYS A 209 7.21 29.06 -0.90
N GLN A 210 5.93 29.40 -0.76
CA GLN A 210 5.29 29.45 0.56
C GLN A 210 4.61 28.12 0.81
N VAL A 211 5.17 27.34 1.74
CA VAL A 211 4.57 26.11 2.24
C VAL A 211 3.66 26.42 3.42
N SER A 212 2.54 25.71 3.52
CA SER A 212 1.57 25.87 4.59
C SER A 212 0.91 24.54 4.92
N VAL A 213 0.29 24.47 6.10
CA VAL A 213 -0.55 23.33 6.49
C VAL A 213 -1.66 23.10 5.46
N MET A 214 -2.32 24.18 5.00
CA MET A 214 -3.36 24.14 3.96
C MET A 214 -2.87 23.44 2.68
N ARG A 215 -1.67 23.79 2.18
CA ARG A 215 -1.11 23.16 0.97
C ARG A 215 -0.82 21.67 1.17
N ALA A 216 -0.29 21.28 2.32
CA ALA A 216 -0.05 19.88 2.62
C ALA A 216 -1.37 19.09 2.66
N VAL A 217 -2.39 19.62 3.35
CA VAL A 217 -3.72 19.01 3.43
C VAL A 217 -4.37 18.94 2.04
N GLN A 218 -4.21 19.96 1.20
CA GLN A 218 -4.69 19.94 -0.18
C GLN A 218 -4.17 18.72 -0.94
N SER A 219 -2.86 18.50 -0.92
CA SER A 219 -2.22 17.35 -1.59
C SER A 219 -2.69 16.02 -0.99
N MET A 220 -2.93 15.95 0.33
CA MET A 220 -3.50 14.75 0.97
C MET A 220 -4.95 14.48 0.57
N PHE A 221 -5.78 15.52 0.45
CA PHE A 221 -7.15 15.41 -0.03
C PHE A 221 -7.21 14.93 -1.49
N ILE A 222 -6.37 15.48 -2.36
CA ILE A 222 -6.24 15.01 -3.75
C ILE A 222 -5.77 13.55 -3.79
N HIS A 223 -4.78 13.18 -2.97
CA HIS A 223 -4.33 11.80 -2.82
C HIS A 223 -5.48 10.85 -2.46
N ASN A 224 -6.33 11.20 -1.49
CA ASN A 224 -7.47 10.37 -1.06
C ASN A 224 -8.48 10.14 -2.19
N CYS A 225 -8.80 11.19 -2.95
CA CYS A 225 -9.68 11.08 -4.12
C CYS A 225 -9.07 10.14 -5.17
N LEU A 226 -7.80 10.34 -5.54
CA LEU A 226 -7.12 9.52 -6.54
C LEU A 226 -7.00 8.04 -6.13
N MET A 227 -6.80 7.75 -4.84
CA MET A 227 -6.84 6.37 -4.33
C MET A 227 -8.20 5.72 -4.56
N SER A 228 -9.28 6.46 -4.32
CA SER A 228 -10.65 5.97 -4.46
C SER A 228 -11.08 5.83 -5.92
N LEU A 229 -10.47 6.63 -6.81
CA LEU A 229 -10.64 6.58 -8.26
C LEU A 229 -9.66 5.61 -8.95
N SER A 230 -8.96 4.76 -8.20
CA SER A 230 -8.00 3.75 -8.71
C SER A 230 -6.80 4.32 -9.50
N ALA A 231 -6.43 5.57 -9.26
CA ALA A 231 -5.28 6.24 -9.88
C ALA A 231 -4.04 6.21 -8.96
N SER A 232 -3.53 5.01 -8.66
CA SER A 232 -2.51 4.76 -7.62
C SER A 232 -1.21 5.56 -7.77
N ASP A 233 -0.67 5.66 -8.98
CA ASP A 233 0.59 6.39 -9.23
C ASP A 233 0.45 7.89 -9.02
N SER A 234 -0.65 8.47 -9.50
CA SER A 234 -0.98 9.88 -9.26
C SER A 234 -1.25 10.12 -7.77
N ALA A 235 -1.98 9.21 -7.11
CA ALA A 235 -2.22 9.29 -5.68
C ALA A 235 -0.90 9.29 -4.89
N PHE A 236 0.05 8.43 -5.25
CA PHE A 236 1.36 8.40 -4.62
C PHE A 236 2.18 9.66 -4.89
N TYR A 237 2.09 10.25 -6.09
CA TYR A 237 2.73 11.53 -6.39
C TYR A 237 2.24 12.62 -5.42
N TYR A 238 0.93 12.76 -5.22
CA TYR A 238 0.39 13.75 -4.29
C TYR A 238 0.70 13.43 -2.82
N MET A 239 0.81 12.15 -2.46
CA MET A 239 1.33 11.77 -1.14
C MET A 239 2.78 12.24 -0.95
N ARG A 240 3.63 12.11 -1.98
CA ARG A 240 5.02 12.61 -1.95
C ARG A 240 5.09 14.13 -1.91
N ASP A 241 4.20 14.80 -2.62
CA ASP A 241 4.09 16.26 -2.57
C ASP A 241 3.72 16.73 -1.15
N ALA A 242 2.71 16.13 -0.52
CA ALA A 242 2.34 16.41 0.86
C ALA A 242 3.50 16.20 1.84
N ILE A 243 4.21 15.06 1.73
CA ILE A 243 5.39 14.77 2.57
C ILE A 243 6.49 15.80 2.36
N THR A 244 6.71 16.24 1.11
CA THR A 244 7.71 17.27 0.80
C THR A 244 7.33 18.59 1.50
N ILE A 245 6.06 19.00 1.45
CA ILE A 245 5.58 20.20 2.13
C ILE A 245 5.76 20.06 3.65
N ILE A 246 5.41 18.90 4.22
CA ILE A 246 5.58 18.59 5.65
C ILE A 246 7.04 18.70 6.10
N GLN A 247 7.98 18.18 5.30
CA GLN A 247 9.42 18.31 5.56
C GLN A 247 9.89 19.76 5.48
N LEU A 248 9.34 20.55 4.55
CA LEU A 248 9.63 21.98 4.44
C LEU A 248 9.06 22.80 5.63
N LEU A 249 8.00 22.33 6.28
CA LEU A 249 7.46 22.92 7.51
C LEU A 249 8.34 22.69 8.75
N ARG A 250 9.34 21.78 8.67
CA ARG A 250 10.33 21.50 9.73
C ARG A 250 9.71 21.20 11.10
N ILE A 251 8.65 20.39 11.09
CA ILE A 251 7.86 19.98 12.27
C ILE A 251 8.70 19.16 13.26
N ASP A 252 9.76 18.52 12.78
CA ASP A 252 10.74 17.75 13.55
C ASP A 252 11.81 18.63 14.22
N ASN A 253 11.89 19.93 13.91
CA ASN A 253 12.91 20.83 14.44
C ASN A 253 12.45 21.50 15.75
N PRO A 254 13.10 21.24 16.90
CA PRO A 254 12.68 21.80 18.19
C PRO A 254 12.68 23.32 18.27
N GLU A 255 13.62 24.00 17.59
CA GLU A 255 13.73 25.46 17.61
C GLU A 255 12.59 26.13 16.85
N ASN A 256 12.17 25.55 15.71
CA ASN A 256 11.02 26.02 14.94
C ASN A 256 9.73 25.81 15.73
N VAL A 257 9.59 24.61 16.30
CA VAL A 257 8.42 24.20 17.07
C VAL A 257 8.24 25.05 18.32
N ALA A 258 9.32 25.43 19.01
CA ALA A 258 9.28 26.27 20.21
C ALA A 258 8.66 27.66 19.99
N GLN A 259 8.62 28.15 18.75
CA GLN A 259 8.04 29.45 18.41
C GLN A 259 6.52 29.40 18.18
N LEU A 260 5.96 28.19 18.04
CA LEU A 260 4.54 27.98 17.75
C LEU A 260 3.72 27.88 19.04
N SER A 261 2.46 28.29 18.99
CA SER A 261 1.50 28.06 20.07
C SER A 261 1.23 26.55 20.24
N PRO A 262 0.86 26.07 21.45
CA PRO A 262 0.58 24.65 21.67
C PRO A 262 -0.46 24.04 20.70
N PRO A 263 -1.60 24.70 20.41
CA PRO A 263 -2.56 24.16 19.43
C PRO A 263 -1.96 24.03 18.01
N GLU A 264 -1.14 25.00 17.58
CA GLU A 264 -0.50 24.95 16.26
C GLU A 264 0.59 23.88 16.18
N ARG A 265 1.33 23.65 17.29
CA ARG A 265 2.27 22.50 17.37
C ARG A 265 1.55 21.18 17.24
N SER A 266 0.49 20.98 18.04
CA SER A 266 -0.30 19.75 18.00
C SER A 266 -0.93 19.54 16.63
N ARG A 267 -1.49 20.58 16.01
CA ARG A 267 -2.01 20.55 14.64
C ARG A 267 -0.97 20.08 13.62
N ARG A 268 0.26 20.61 13.67
CA ARG A 268 1.34 20.19 12.76
C ARG A 268 1.81 18.76 13.03
N GLN A 269 1.87 18.35 14.29
CA GLN A 269 2.15 16.95 14.64
C GLN A 269 1.05 16.03 14.06
N ARG A 270 -0.23 16.42 14.14
CA ARG A 270 -1.34 15.68 13.53
C ARG A 270 -1.19 15.57 12.01
N LEU A 271 -0.85 16.66 11.33
CA LEU A 271 -0.54 16.64 9.89
C LEU A 271 0.60 15.66 9.55
N TYR A 272 1.69 15.69 10.31
CA TYR A 272 2.82 14.80 10.11
C TYR A 272 2.41 13.33 10.27
N TRP A 273 1.71 13.03 11.36
CA TRP A 273 1.26 11.68 11.68
C TRP A 273 0.22 11.16 10.67
N GLN A 274 -0.65 12.02 10.14
CA GLN A 274 -1.56 11.67 9.05
C GLN A 274 -0.77 11.20 7.83
N ALA A 275 0.24 11.97 7.40
CA ALA A 275 1.06 11.60 6.26
C ALA A 275 1.88 10.32 6.51
N TYR A 276 2.36 10.14 7.74
CA TYR A 276 3.06 8.94 8.19
C TYR A 276 2.20 7.67 8.04
N ILE A 277 0.94 7.75 8.46
CA ILE A 277 -0.04 6.65 8.36
C ILE A 277 -0.32 6.33 6.89
N HIS A 278 -0.67 7.33 6.09
CA HIS A 278 -0.99 7.14 4.67
C HIS A 278 0.21 6.58 3.88
N GLU A 279 1.41 7.10 4.11
CA GLU A 279 2.62 6.59 3.46
C GLU A 279 2.86 5.11 3.76
N ARG A 280 2.68 4.68 5.01
CA ARG A 280 2.88 3.30 5.43
C ARG A 280 1.84 2.36 4.88
N PHE A 281 0.59 2.81 4.83
CA PHE A 281 -0.45 2.06 4.15
C PHE A 281 -0.07 1.80 2.69
N LEU A 282 0.39 2.83 1.96
CA LEU A 282 0.89 2.67 0.59
C LEU A 282 2.16 1.82 0.49
N ALA A 283 3.04 1.88 1.49
CA ALA A 283 4.25 1.07 1.52
C ALA A 283 3.94 -0.43 1.53
N ILE A 284 2.92 -0.83 2.28
CA ILE A 284 2.42 -2.21 2.29
C ILE A 284 1.70 -2.56 0.99
N LEU A 285 0.75 -1.71 0.57
CA LEU A 285 -0.13 -1.96 -0.56
C LEU A 285 0.63 -2.06 -1.89
N ASP A 286 1.50 -1.09 -2.16
CA ASP A 286 2.19 -0.95 -3.45
C ASP A 286 3.66 -1.38 -3.40
N TYR A 287 4.13 -1.95 -2.28
CA TYR A 287 5.54 -2.29 -2.06
C TYR A 287 6.49 -1.09 -2.30
N ARG A 288 6.06 0.10 -1.86
CA ARG A 288 6.84 1.34 -1.96
C ARG A 288 7.65 1.58 -0.69
N ARG A 289 8.83 2.21 -0.81
CA ARG A 289 9.65 2.58 0.36
C ARG A 289 9.04 3.78 1.10
N ALA A 290 8.80 3.66 2.40
CA ALA A 290 8.48 4.81 3.25
C ALA A 290 9.73 5.66 3.47
N ILE A 291 9.59 6.99 3.48
CA ILE A 291 10.69 7.95 3.73
C ILE A 291 10.45 8.79 4.97
N LEU A 292 9.22 8.84 5.49
CA LEU A 292 8.90 9.64 6.66
C LEU A 292 9.22 8.83 7.93
N PRO A 293 10.23 9.26 8.74
CA PRO A 293 10.50 8.64 10.02
C PRO A 293 9.38 8.96 11.01
N PRO A 294 9.23 8.21 12.12
CA PRO A 294 8.28 8.57 13.16
C PRO A 294 8.75 9.84 13.90
N LEU A 295 7.80 10.67 14.34
CA LEU A 295 8.12 11.69 15.35
C LEU A 295 8.41 11.02 16.69
N PHE A 296 9.18 11.72 17.54
CA PHE A 296 9.53 11.23 18.87
C PHE A 296 8.33 11.20 19.82
N THR A 297 7.39 12.14 19.65
CA THR A 297 6.18 12.27 20.47
C THR A 297 4.92 12.11 19.63
N LEU A 298 3.85 11.64 20.28
CA LEU A 298 2.49 11.79 19.78
C LEU A 298 2.10 13.28 19.73
N PRO A 299 1.00 13.65 19.05
CA PRO A 299 0.45 15.00 19.12
C PRO A 299 0.28 15.48 20.56
N GLU A 300 0.70 16.71 20.85
CA GLU A 300 0.48 17.36 22.14
C GLU A 300 -1.02 17.55 22.43
N ASP A 301 -1.38 17.71 23.70
CA ASP A 301 -2.75 18.03 24.09
C ASP A 301 -3.21 19.35 23.44
N ASP A 302 -4.39 19.31 22.83
CA ASP A 302 -5.02 20.44 22.16
C ASP A 302 -6.42 20.66 22.72
N PRO A 303 -6.65 21.70 23.54
CA PRO A 303 -7.96 21.93 24.17
C PRO A 303 -9.04 22.33 23.16
N THR A 304 -8.67 22.64 21.91
CA THR A 304 -9.62 22.96 20.83
C THR A 304 -10.11 21.71 20.10
N LEU A 305 -9.48 20.54 20.34
CA LEU A 305 -9.84 19.28 19.70
C LEU A 305 -10.70 18.44 20.66
N PRO A 306 -11.83 17.86 20.21
CA PRO A 306 -12.60 16.92 21.01
C PRO A 306 -11.73 15.73 21.47
N ILE A 307 -11.81 15.39 22.76
CA ILE A 307 -10.97 14.34 23.37
C ILE A 307 -11.08 12.99 22.65
N GLN A 308 -12.26 12.64 22.16
CA GLN A 308 -12.51 11.39 21.42
C GLN A 308 -11.75 11.35 20.09
N ILE A 309 -11.65 12.50 19.40
CA ILE A 309 -10.89 12.62 18.16
C ILE A 309 -9.39 12.54 18.46
N HIS A 310 -8.93 13.24 19.50
CA HIS A 310 -7.54 13.18 19.94
C HIS A 310 -7.11 11.74 20.24
N GLU A 311 -7.89 11.02 21.05
CA GLU A 311 -7.51 9.67 21.46
C GLU A 311 -7.66 8.64 20.33
N GLY A 312 -8.73 8.71 19.54
CA GLY A 312 -8.85 7.83 18.37
C GLY A 312 -7.68 8.01 17.41
N PHE A 313 -7.24 9.25 17.19
CA PHE A 313 -6.09 9.54 16.34
C PHE A 313 -4.76 9.02 16.93
N ASN A 314 -4.56 9.14 18.25
CA ASN A 314 -3.40 8.56 18.92
C ASN A 314 -3.36 7.03 18.81
N GLN A 315 -4.51 6.35 18.89
CA GLN A 315 -4.57 4.90 18.75
C GLN A 315 -4.17 4.42 17.36
N ILE A 316 -4.67 5.08 16.29
CA ILE A 316 -4.30 4.69 14.93
C ILE A 316 -2.82 4.96 14.64
N ILE A 317 -2.24 6.03 15.22
CA ILE A 317 -0.79 6.27 15.17
C ILE A 317 -0.03 5.11 15.80
N LYS A 318 -0.41 4.66 17.01
CA LYS A 318 0.25 3.54 17.70
C LYS A 318 0.23 2.28 16.84
N LEU A 319 -0.89 1.96 16.19
CA LEU A 319 -0.99 0.82 15.27
C LEU A 319 -0.04 0.96 14.06
N PHE A 320 -0.03 2.10 13.38
CA PHE A 320 0.83 2.28 12.20
C PHE A 320 2.32 2.42 12.54
N ARG A 321 2.67 2.77 13.79
CA ARG A 321 4.06 2.73 14.28
C ARG A 321 4.64 1.31 14.33
N MET A 322 3.79 0.27 14.33
CA MET A 322 4.21 -1.12 14.24
C MET A 322 4.94 -1.43 12.92
N LEU A 323 4.61 -0.68 11.87
CA LEU A 323 5.28 -0.69 10.57
C LEU A 323 6.56 0.17 10.64
N ASP A 324 7.48 -0.27 11.49
CA ASP A 324 8.80 0.34 11.64
C ASP A 324 9.72 0.00 10.46
N THR A 325 10.94 0.54 10.48
CA THR A 325 11.91 0.32 9.41
C THR A 325 12.26 -1.16 9.24
N GLU A 326 12.39 -1.91 10.34
CA GLU A 326 12.70 -3.34 10.30
C GLU A 326 11.58 -4.15 9.64
N PHE A 327 10.33 -3.85 10.00
CA PHE A 327 9.14 -4.43 9.38
C PHE A 327 9.10 -4.14 7.88
N LEU A 328 9.23 -2.87 7.50
CA LEU A 328 9.11 -2.44 6.10
C LEU A 328 10.25 -2.99 5.24
N ASP A 329 11.49 -3.01 5.76
CA ASP A 329 12.62 -3.60 5.05
C ASP A 329 12.39 -5.10 4.85
N SER A 330 11.87 -5.82 5.85
CA SER A 330 11.51 -7.23 5.73
C SER A 330 10.35 -7.49 4.75
N TRP A 331 9.42 -6.55 4.65
CA TRP A 331 8.30 -6.62 3.71
C TRP A 331 8.75 -6.43 2.24
N LEU A 332 9.72 -5.55 2.02
CA LEU A 332 10.22 -5.18 0.70
C LEU A 332 11.34 -6.10 0.19
N ASP A 333 12.25 -6.52 1.08
CA ASP A 333 13.43 -7.30 0.72
C ASP A 333 13.22 -8.81 0.96
N SER A 334 13.17 -9.59 -0.11
CA SER A 334 12.96 -11.05 -0.08
C SER A 334 14.13 -11.86 0.49
N GLN A 335 15.17 -11.21 1.02
CA GLN A 335 16.40 -11.86 1.51
C GLN A 335 16.37 -12.14 3.03
N GLY A 336 15.23 -11.93 3.70
CA GLY A 336 14.83 -12.69 4.90
C GLY A 336 15.72 -12.62 6.14
N GLY A 337 16.57 -11.59 6.27
CA GLY A 337 17.59 -11.57 7.33
C GLY A 337 17.12 -11.20 8.74
N SER A 338 15.93 -10.58 8.90
CA SER A 338 15.50 -9.99 10.18
C SER A 338 14.33 -10.72 10.85
N VAL A 339 13.41 -11.30 10.08
CA VAL A 339 12.20 -11.92 10.64
C VAL A 339 12.54 -13.26 11.27
N THR A 340 12.41 -13.33 12.60
CA THR A 340 12.63 -14.53 13.42
C THR A 340 11.35 -14.89 14.18
N SER A 341 11.24 -16.14 14.67
CA SER A 341 10.12 -16.56 15.52
C SER A 341 9.95 -15.64 16.74
N THR A 342 11.05 -15.22 17.36
CA THR A 342 11.05 -14.26 18.49
C THR A 342 10.56 -12.88 18.09
N TRP A 343 10.89 -12.41 16.88
CA TRP A 343 10.41 -11.13 16.36
C TRP A 343 8.90 -11.17 16.09
N VAL A 344 8.41 -12.25 15.46
CA VAL A 344 6.98 -12.46 15.19
C VAL A 344 6.17 -12.47 16.47
N GLU A 345 6.65 -13.17 17.50
CA GLU A 345 6.00 -13.21 18.82
C GLU A 345 5.99 -11.84 19.50
N ALA A 346 7.09 -11.10 19.42
CA ALA A 346 7.17 -9.75 19.99
C ALA A 346 6.16 -8.82 19.32
N LYS A 347 6.10 -8.81 17.98
CA LYS A 347 5.13 -8.01 17.21
C LYS A 347 3.68 -8.44 17.46
N SER A 348 3.42 -9.75 17.57
CA SER A 348 2.06 -10.24 17.89
C SER A 348 1.61 -9.79 19.28
N ARG A 349 2.50 -9.88 20.28
CA ARG A 349 2.19 -9.43 21.65
C ARG A 349 1.95 -7.93 21.73
N GLU A 350 2.73 -7.15 20.99
CA GLU A 350 2.56 -5.69 20.91
C GLU A 350 1.24 -5.30 20.22
N LEU A 351 0.79 -6.06 19.21
CA LEU A 351 -0.52 -5.86 18.56
C LEU A 351 -1.71 -6.32 19.42
N GLU A 352 -1.54 -7.33 20.26
CA GLU A 352 -2.58 -7.79 21.19
C GLU A 352 -2.82 -6.81 22.33
N GLY A 353 -1.77 -6.10 22.77
CA GLY A 353 -1.87 -5.05 23.77
C GLY A 353 -2.27 -5.56 25.16
N ASP A 354 -2.71 -4.63 26.02
CA ASP A 354 -3.32 -4.93 27.32
C ASP A 354 -4.85 -4.85 27.16
N PRO A 355 -5.60 -5.97 27.28
CA PRO A 355 -7.04 -5.98 27.07
C PRO A 355 -7.82 -5.00 27.96
N GLU A 356 -7.38 -4.76 29.20
CA GLU A 356 -8.07 -3.85 30.12
C GLU A 356 -7.79 -2.39 29.80
N ALA A 357 -6.57 -2.07 29.40
CA ALA A 357 -6.22 -0.74 28.91
C ALA A 357 -6.96 -0.44 27.61
N ASP A 358 -6.91 -1.36 26.65
CA ASP A 358 -7.59 -1.25 25.36
C ASP A 358 -9.10 -1.06 25.52
N ALA A 359 -9.74 -1.84 26.41
CA ALA A 359 -11.17 -1.70 26.65
C ALA A 359 -11.56 -0.30 27.18
N ARG A 360 -10.73 0.28 28.08
CA ARG A 360 -10.96 1.64 28.60
C ARG A 360 -10.76 2.70 27.52
N GLU A 361 -9.69 2.58 26.73
CA GLU A 361 -9.39 3.52 25.65
C GLU A 361 -10.47 3.46 24.55
N LEU A 362 -10.90 2.27 24.16
CA LEU A 362 -11.95 2.07 23.14
C LEU A 362 -13.34 2.50 23.61
N ALA A 363 -13.64 2.46 24.92
CA ALA A 363 -14.95 2.82 25.46
C ALA A 363 -15.32 4.30 25.23
N MET A 364 -14.32 5.16 25.05
CA MET A 364 -14.52 6.59 24.80
C MET A 364 -14.66 6.94 23.31
N LEU A 365 -14.43 5.99 22.41
CA LEU A 365 -14.39 6.22 20.97
C LEU A 365 -15.73 5.95 20.29
N SER A 366 -15.97 6.60 19.16
CA SER A 366 -17.14 6.31 18.33
C SER A 366 -17.04 4.91 17.70
N MET A 367 -18.18 4.34 17.30
CA MET A 367 -18.18 3.03 16.61
C MET A 367 -17.37 3.06 15.32
N MET A 368 -17.42 4.17 14.57
CA MET A 368 -16.57 4.41 13.41
C MET A 368 -15.08 4.27 13.74
N GLN A 369 -14.59 4.94 14.79
CA GLN A 369 -13.17 4.86 15.17
C GLN A 369 -12.80 3.45 15.66
N ARG A 370 -13.68 2.81 16.43
CA ARG A 370 -13.47 1.44 16.91
C ARG A 370 -13.38 0.45 15.74
N ALA A 371 -14.21 0.61 14.72
CA ALA A 371 -14.19 -0.22 13.53
C ALA A 371 -12.85 -0.13 12.79
N ASP A 372 -12.32 1.08 12.53
CA ASP A 372 -11.03 1.23 11.86
C ASP A 372 -9.88 0.67 12.69
N LEU A 373 -9.87 0.88 14.01
CA LEU A 373 -8.84 0.34 14.90
C LEU A 373 -8.86 -1.19 14.93
N CYS A 374 -10.03 -1.81 15.10
CA CYS A 374 -10.18 -3.27 15.13
C CYS A 374 -9.74 -3.90 13.80
N ILE A 375 -10.28 -3.40 12.67
CA ILE A 375 -9.97 -3.96 11.35
C ILE A 375 -8.50 -3.73 10.98
N THR A 376 -7.95 -2.55 11.29
CA THR A 376 -6.52 -2.26 11.08
C THR A 376 -5.63 -3.16 11.93
N ARG A 377 -6.01 -3.46 13.17
CA ARG A 377 -5.26 -4.39 14.03
C ARG A 377 -5.26 -5.80 13.46
N GLU A 378 -6.41 -6.34 13.05
CA GLU A 378 -6.47 -7.67 12.43
C GLU A 378 -5.71 -7.75 11.09
N TRP A 379 -5.73 -6.66 10.32
CA TRP A 379 -4.91 -6.54 9.12
C TRP A 379 -3.42 -6.59 9.45
N LEU A 380 -2.93 -5.81 10.43
CA LEU A 380 -1.53 -5.84 10.86
C LEU A 380 -1.10 -7.22 11.36
N ARG A 381 -1.96 -7.91 12.14
CA ARG A 381 -1.69 -9.29 12.60
C ARG A 381 -1.57 -10.25 11.42
N THR A 382 -2.42 -10.09 10.40
CA THR A 382 -2.34 -10.84 9.14
C THR A 382 -1.01 -10.58 8.42
N LEU A 383 -0.54 -9.34 8.34
CA LEU A 383 0.75 -9.02 7.72
C LEU A 383 1.94 -9.64 8.46
N VAL A 384 1.96 -9.57 9.81
CA VAL A 384 2.99 -10.21 10.65
C VAL A 384 3.03 -11.72 10.40
N TRP A 385 1.86 -12.35 10.33
CA TRP A 385 1.75 -13.78 10.04
C TRP A 385 2.26 -14.12 8.63
N ARG A 386 1.93 -13.30 7.61
CA ARG A 386 2.44 -13.48 6.25
C ARG A 386 3.95 -13.34 6.16
N LEU A 387 4.55 -12.45 6.95
CA LEU A 387 6.01 -12.36 7.06
C LEU A 387 6.60 -13.65 7.66
N ALA A 388 5.99 -14.18 8.73
CA ALA A 388 6.42 -15.44 9.35
C ALA A 388 6.36 -16.62 8.37
N MET A 389 5.28 -16.69 7.59
CA MET A 389 5.12 -17.67 6.52
C MET A 389 6.20 -17.53 5.44
N SER A 390 6.53 -16.30 5.02
CA SER A 390 7.56 -16.08 4.00
C SER A 390 8.96 -16.54 4.42
N GLN A 391 9.20 -16.68 5.72
CA GLN A 391 10.42 -17.22 6.32
C GLN A 391 10.26 -18.67 6.81
N THR A 392 9.19 -19.36 6.41
CA THR A 392 8.89 -20.75 6.79
C THR A 392 8.91 -21.02 8.30
N LEU A 393 8.51 -20.02 9.10
CA LEU A 393 8.51 -20.10 10.57
C LEU A 393 7.24 -20.73 11.15
N LEU A 394 6.26 -21.06 10.32
CA LEU A 394 4.94 -21.52 10.75
C LEU A 394 4.88 -23.03 10.93
N SER A 395 4.02 -23.48 11.85
CA SER A 395 3.75 -24.90 12.08
C SER A 395 2.30 -25.16 12.46
N SER A 396 1.71 -26.23 11.94
CA SER A 396 0.38 -26.70 12.36
C SER A 396 0.33 -27.13 13.83
N ARG A 397 1.49 -27.41 14.45
CA ARG A 397 1.62 -27.87 15.85
C ARG A 397 2.25 -26.82 16.78
N SER A 398 2.39 -25.59 16.31
CA SER A 398 2.92 -24.51 17.16
C SER A 398 2.04 -24.32 18.39
N SER A 399 2.65 -24.31 19.58
CA SER A 399 1.97 -23.92 20.83
C SER A 399 1.67 -22.42 20.90
N LYS A 400 2.29 -21.63 20.02
CA LYS A 400 2.11 -20.18 19.93
C LYS A 400 1.19 -19.86 18.76
N GLU A 401 0.12 -19.12 19.07
CA GLU A 401 -0.96 -18.85 18.13
C GLU A 401 -0.47 -18.13 16.87
N CYS A 402 0.37 -17.11 17.03
CA CYS A 402 0.92 -16.27 15.96
C CYS A 402 1.86 -17.00 14.99
N LEU A 403 2.35 -18.19 15.36
CA LEU A 403 3.23 -19.04 14.54
C LEU A 403 2.50 -20.28 14.02
N SER A 404 1.17 -20.33 14.17
CA SER A 404 0.35 -21.43 13.70
C SER A 404 -0.10 -21.22 12.25
N LEU A 405 -0.08 -22.28 11.44
CA LEU A 405 -0.69 -22.25 10.10
C LEU A 405 -2.20 -21.97 10.14
N LEU A 406 -2.87 -22.27 11.26
CA LEU A 406 -4.31 -22.05 11.45
C LEU A 406 -4.63 -20.68 12.05
N PHE A 407 -3.66 -19.77 12.14
CA PHE A 407 -3.89 -18.43 12.67
C PHE A 407 -4.98 -17.65 11.90
N PRO A 408 -4.97 -17.58 10.55
CA PRO A 408 -6.03 -16.86 9.82
C PRO A 408 -7.44 -17.43 10.07
N VAL A 409 -7.57 -18.73 10.30
CA VAL A 409 -8.85 -19.38 10.63
C VAL A 409 -9.38 -18.98 12.01
N ARG A 410 -8.52 -18.73 13.00
CA ARG A 410 -8.97 -18.18 14.30
C ARG A 410 -9.24 -16.68 14.22
N LEU A 411 -8.48 -15.98 13.37
CA LEU A 411 -8.72 -14.58 13.08
C LEU A 411 -10.10 -14.38 12.43
N SER A 412 -10.57 -15.30 11.55
CA SER A 412 -11.91 -15.21 10.96
C SER A 412 -13.03 -15.27 12.00
N GLN A 413 -12.90 -16.11 13.02
CA GLN A 413 -13.85 -16.18 14.14
C GLN A 413 -13.92 -14.86 14.91
N THR A 414 -12.76 -14.29 15.23
CA THR A 414 -12.66 -13.01 15.94
C THR A 414 -13.24 -11.87 15.10
N LEU A 415 -12.90 -11.83 13.81
CA LEU A 415 -13.37 -10.82 12.88
C LEU A 415 -14.88 -10.91 12.67
N ARG A 416 -15.46 -12.11 12.55
CA ARG A 416 -16.91 -12.31 12.48
C ARG A 416 -17.62 -11.72 13.70
N GLN A 417 -17.12 -11.97 14.91
CA GLN A 417 -17.69 -11.43 16.14
C GLN A 417 -17.64 -9.90 16.17
N GLN A 418 -16.50 -9.31 15.77
CA GLN A 418 -16.33 -7.86 15.69
C GLN A 418 -17.28 -7.24 14.66
N LEU A 419 -17.31 -7.76 13.43
CA LEU A 419 -18.17 -7.28 12.35
C LEU A 419 -19.66 -7.43 12.68
N SER A 420 -20.05 -8.48 13.41
CA SER A 420 -21.44 -8.66 13.87
C SER A 420 -21.89 -7.63 14.90
N SER A 421 -20.95 -6.97 15.58
CA SER A 421 -21.22 -5.96 16.60
C SER A 421 -21.26 -4.52 16.06
N MET A 422 -20.91 -4.32 14.79
CA MET A 422 -20.79 -3.00 14.16
C MET A 422 -21.80 -2.88 13.01
N SER A 423 -22.29 -1.68 12.74
CA SER A 423 -23.11 -1.47 11.54
C SER A 423 -22.21 -1.42 10.30
N ARG A 424 -22.78 -1.75 9.13
CA ARG A 424 -22.08 -1.58 7.84
C ARG A 424 -21.63 -0.13 7.63
N GLN A 425 -22.44 0.82 8.08
CA GLN A 425 -22.17 2.25 8.00
C GLN A 425 -20.92 2.65 8.81
N ASP A 426 -20.73 2.08 10.00
CA ASP A 426 -19.55 2.33 10.86
C ASP A 426 -18.23 1.89 10.20
N ILE A 427 -18.31 0.97 9.24
CA ILE A 427 -17.16 0.40 8.53
C ILE A 427 -16.96 1.11 7.18
N GLU A 428 -18.01 1.20 6.36
CA GLU A 428 -17.89 1.72 4.98
C GLU A 428 -17.52 3.20 4.90
N VAL A 429 -17.75 3.98 5.97
CA VAL A 429 -17.33 5.38 6.08
C VAL A 429 -15.81 5.60 5.92
N HIS A 430 -14.99 4.57 6.15
CA HIS A 430 -13.53 4.63 5.96
C HIS A 430 -13.08 4.47 4.50
N GLY A 431 -14.02 4.24 3.60
CA GLY A 431 -13.80 4.18 2.16
C GLY A 431 -12.92 3.01 1.69
N SER A 432 -12.15 3.23 0.63
CA SER A 432 -11.39 2.18 -0.05
C SER A 432 -10.30 1.53 0.81
N SER A 433 -9.78 2.23 1.83
CA SER A 433 -8.69 1.73 2.67
C SER A 433 -9.11 0.51 3.51
N ILE A 434 -10.31 0.54 4.11
CA ILE A 434 -10.81 -0.55 4.95
C ILE A 434 -11.27 -1.73 4.09
N THR A 435 -11.85 -1.44 2.91
CA THR A 435 -12.19 -2.45 1.91
C THR A 435 -10.97 -3.24 1.48
N GLN A 436 -9.84 -2.57 1.24
CA GLN A 436 -8.56 -3.21 0.93
C GLN A 436 -8.07 -4.11 2.09
N LYS A 437 -8.10 -3.61 3.33
CA LYS A 437 -7.69 -4.38 4.52
C LYS A 437 -8.54 -5.65 4.68
N LEU A 438 -9.87 -5.52 4.59
CA LEU A 438 -10.79 -6.65 4.68
C LEU A 438 -10.62 -7.65 3.54
N PHE A 439 -10.40 -7.16 2.32
CA PHE A 439 -10.08 -8.02 1.18
C PHE A 439 -8.81 -8.85 1.46
N GLU A 440 -7.71 -8.23 1.90
CA GLU A 440 -6.45 -8.95 2.17
C GLU A 440 -6.58 -10.00 3.29
N ILE A 441 -7.35 -9.68 4.34
CA ILE A 441 -7.66 -10.63 5.41
C ILE A 441 -8.45 -11.82 4.85
N THR A 442 -9.54 -11.53 4.13
CA THR A 442 -10.45 -12.54 3.55
C THR A 442 -9.72 -13.44 2.56
N ASP A 443 -8.89 -12.84 1.71
CA ASP A 443 -8.05 -13.52 0.72
C ASP A 443 -7.06 -14.48 1.38
N THR A 444 -6.44 -14.05 2.49
CA THR A 444 -5.50 -14.86 3.27
C THR A 444 -6.21 -16.02 3.98
N ILE A 445 -7.40 -15.79 4.54
CA ILE A 445 -8.22 -16.84 5.16
C ILE A 445 -8.55 -17.92 4.11
N ALA A 446 -9.03 -17.50 2.94
CA ALA A 446 -9.36 -18.42 1.86
C ALA A 446 -8.14 -19.26 1.41
N ASP A 447 -6.95 -18.65 1.31
CA ASP A 447 -5.73 -19.38 0.98
C ASP A 447 -5.41 -20.48 2.02
N VAL A 448 -5.56 -20.18 3.31
CA VAL A 448 -5.35 -21.18 4.36
C VAL A 448 -6.38 -22.30 4.30
N LEU A 449 -7.66 -21.98 4.07
CA LEU A 449 -8.70 -23.01 3.94
C LEU A 449 -8.47 -23.97 2.76
N ILE A 450 -7.96 -23.43 1.65
CA ILE A 450 -7.65 -24.20 0.45
C ILE A 450 -6.44 -25.12 0.66
N HIS A 451 -5.39 -24.65 1.34
CA HIS A 451 -4.11 -25.38 1.42
C HIS A 451 -3.89 -26.12 2.75
N VAL A 452 -4.70 -25.84 3.78
CA VAL A 452 -4.60 -26.47 5.11
C VAL A 452 -5.95 -27.09 5.49
N PRO A 453 -6.31 -28.25 4.90
CA PRO A 453 -7.57 -28.91 5.17
C PRO A 453 -7.70 -29.32 6.64
N ALA A 454 -8.93 -29.30 7.17
CA ALA A 454 -9.20 -29.74 8.53
C ALA A 454 -9.16 -31.28 8.63
N ALA A 455 -9.05 -31.81 9.85
CA ALA A 455 -9.02 -33.25 10.06
C ALA A 455 -10.39 -33.92 9.86
N THR A 456 -11.46 -33.14 9.97
CA THR A 456 -12.84 -33.62 9.87
C THR A 456 -13.69 -32.72 8.98
N ILE A 457 -14.78 -33.27 8.44
CA ILE A 457 -15.74 -32.54 7.62
C ILE A 457 -16.47 -31.49 8.47
N ASP A 458 -16.83 -31.82 9.72
CA ASP A 458 -17.50 -30.89 10.64
C ASP A 458 -16.63 -29.66 10.95
N GLU A 459 -15.34 -29.90 11.22
CA GLU A 459 -14.39 -28.81 11.43
C GLU A 459 -14.22 -27.96 10.15
N THR A 460 -14.16 -28.61 8.99
CA THR A 460 -14.11 -27.90 7.70
C THR A 460 -15.35 -27.02 7.51
N ALA A 461 -16.54 -27.53 7.81
CA ALA A 461 -17.80 -26.79 7.70
C ALA A 461 -17.83 -25.56 8.60
N LEU A 462 -17.38 -25.67 9.86
CA LEU A 462 -17.29 -24.53 10.77
C LEU A 462 -16.34 -23.44 10.25
N ARG A 463 -15.14 -23.84 9.80
CA ARG A 463 -14.13 -22.90 9.27
C ARG A 463 -14.63 -22.19 8.01
N VAL A 464 -15.34 -22.91 7.15
CA VAL A 464 -15.94 -22.37 5.93
C VAL A 464 -17.10 -21.43 6.26
N ASP A 465 -17.94 -21.73 7.23
CA ASP A 465 -19.07 -20.86 7.64
C ASP A 465 -18.58 -19.49 8.14
N ASP A 466 -17.52 -19.46 8.96
CA ASP A 466 -16.89 -18.22 9.41
C ASP A 466 -16.32 -17.42 8.23
N PHE A 467 -15.68 -18.09 7.26
CA PHE A 467 -15.19 -17.46 6.05
C PHE A 467 -16.32 -16.90 5.17
N LEU A 468 -17.40 -17.66 4.96
CA LEU A 468 -18.53 -17.22 4.12
C LEU A 468 -19.17 -15.95 4.65
N PHE A 469 -19.29 -15.79 5.97
CA PHE A 469 -19.81 -14.56 6.55
C PHE A 469 -18.96 -13.34 6.20
N ILE A 470 -17.64 -13.46 6.33
CA ILE A 470 -16.72 -12.35 6.01
C ILE A 470 -16.71 -12.11 4.50
N LEU A 471 -16.70 -13.17 3.71
CA LEU A 471 -16.77 -13.10 2.25
C LEU A 471 -18.03 -12.35 1.80
N ASP A 472 -19.19 -12.70 2.35
CA ASP A 472 -20.45 -12.03 2.06
C ASP A 472 -20.40 -10.56 2.45
N PHE A 473 -19.88 -10.28 3.65
CA PHE A 473 -19.70 -8.90 4.10
C PHE A 473 -18.91 -8.07 3.07
N VAL A 474 -17.76 -8.60 2.61
CA VAL A 474 -16.84 -7.96 1.67
C VAL A 474 -17.42 -7.85 0.26
N LEU A 475 -18.05 -8.91 -0.26
CA LEU A 475 -18.64 -8.90 -1.61
C LEU A 475 -19.86 -7.97 -1.73
N LEU A 476 -20.54 -7.71 -0.62
CA LEU A 476 -21.63 -6.74 -0.54
C LEU A 476 -21.16 -5.28 -0.46
N ILE A 477 -19.86 -5.02 -0.30
CA ILE A 477 -19.33 -3.65 -0.37
C ILE A 477 -19.46 -3.17 -1.83
N PRO A 478 -20.24 -2.11 -2.12
CA PRO A 478 -20.55 -1.72 -3.51
C PRO A 478 -19.32 -1.32 -4.32
N HIS A 479 -18.28 -0.81 -3.68
CA HIS A 479 -17.06 -0.30 -4.32
C HIS A 479 -15.89 -1.28 -4.29
N LEU A 480 -16.13 -2.56 -3.96
CA LEU A 480 -15.13 -3.60 -4.20
C LEU A 480 -14.97 -3.78 -5.72
N ASP A 481 -13.79 -3.45 -6.24
CA ASP A 481 -13.50 -3.55 -7.67
C ASP A 481 -13.64 -4.97 -8.19
N GLN A 482 -13.83 -5.06 -9.51
CA GLN A 482 -14.12 -6.32 -10.19
C GLN A 482 -12.97 -7.34 -10.07
N THR A 483 -11.72 -6.88 -9.99
CA THR A 483 -10.55 -7.75 -9.89
C THR A 483 -10.52 -8.44 -8.52
N ARG A 484 -10.64 -7.68 -7.43
CA ARG A 484 -10.73 -8.24 -6.06
C ARG A 484 -11.95 -9.14 -5.89
N ARG A 485 -13.10 -8.73 -6.43
CA ARG A 485 -14.33 -9.53 -6.45
C ARG A 485 -14.11 -10.88 -7.15
N GLY A 486 -13.47 -10.86 -8.32
CA GLY A 486 -13.16 -12.05 -9.10
C GLY A 486 -12.25 -13.03 -8.36
N ILE A 487 -11.19 -12.53 -7.70
CA ILE A 487 -10.25 -13.37 -6.92
C ILE A 487 -10.98 -14.13 -5.81
N LEU A 488 -11.81 -13.43 -5.03
CA LEU A 488 -12.54 -14.06 -3.92
C LEU A 488 -13.60 -15.07 -4.44
N GLN A 489 -14.27 -14.77 -5.55
CA GLN A 489 -15.22 -15.68 -6.19
C GLN A 489 -14.56 -16.94 -6.73
N GLU A 490 -13.37 -16.82 -7.34
CA GLU A 490 -12.59 -17.97 -7.81
C GLU A 490 -12.17 -18.88 -6.63
N LYS A 491 -11.72 -18.28 -5.52
CA LYS A 491 -11.38 -19.02 -4.30
C LYS A 491 -12.60 -19.71 -3.68
N LEU A 492 -13.76 -19.06 -3.68
CA LEU A 492 -15.02 -19.68 -3.27
C LEU A 492 -15.36 -20.90 -4.14
N LEU A 493 -15.25 -20.78 -5.46
CA LEU A 493 -15.50 -21.90 -6.39
C LEU A 493 -14.55 -23.07 -6.15
N ARG A 494 -13.27 -22.78 -5.87
CA ARG A 494 -12.28 -23.81 -5.51
C ARG A 494 -12.66 -24.53 -4.22
N LEU A 495 -13.08 -23.81 -3.19
CA LEU A 495 -13.58 -24.40 -1.94
C LEU A 495 -14.84 -25.25 -2.16
N GLN A 496 -15.79 -24.80 -2.98
CA GLN A 496 -16.98 -25.57 -3.39
C GLN A 496 -16.64 -26.89 -4.06
N THR A 497 -15.59 -26.88 -4.89
CA THR A 497 -15.11 -28.09 -5.56
C THR A 497 -14.42 -29.05 -4.60
N MET A 498 -13.66 -28.52 -3.63
CA MET A 498 -12.90 -29.34 -2.66
C MET A 498 -13.77 -29.92 -1.55
N PHE A 499 -14.77 -29.16 -1.07
CA PHE A 499 -15.57 -29.52 0.11
C PHE A 499 -17.09 -29.35 -0.14
N PRO A 500 -17.68 -30.07 -1.11
CA PRO A 500 -19.08 -29.89 -1.49
C PRO A 500 -20.07 -30.17 -0.34
N GLU A 501 -19.77 -31.15 0.51
CA GLU A 501 -20.63 -31.54 1.64
C GLU A 501 -20.62 -30.49 2.76
N ALA A 502 -19.47 -29.88 3.05
CA ALA A 502 -19.33 -28.82 4.05
C ALA A 502 -20.10 -27.55 3.63
N LEU A 503 -20.05 -27.21 2.34
CA LEU A 503 -20.71 -26.03 1.77
C LEU A 503 -22.21 -26.23 1.53
N SER A 504 -22.67 -27.48 1.40
CA SER A 504 -24.10 -27.80 1.30
C SER A 504 -24.84 -27.57 2.64
N ASN A 505 -24.12 -27.67 3.77
CA ASN A 505 -24.65 -27.45 5.11
C ASN A 505 -24.41 -26.04 5.64
N ALA A 506 -23.48 -25.29 5.05
CA ALA A 506 -23.22 -23.90 5.40
C ALA A 506 -24.29 -22.97 4.82
N SER A 507 -24.55 -21.84 5.49
CA SER A 507 -25.49 -20.84 5.00
C SER A 507 -25.01 -20.33 3.64
N SER A 508 -25.71 -20.69 2.55
CA SER A 508 -25.31 -20.27 1.21
C SER A 508 -25.40 -18.74 1.06
N PRO A 509 -24.43 -18.11 0.40
CA PRO A 509 -24.43 -16.67 0.21
C PRO A 509 -25.55 -16.25 -0.76
N ASN A 510 -26.30 -15.19 -0.41
CA ASN A 510 -27.27 -14.56 -1.30
C ASN A 510 -26.53 -13.69 -2.33
N LEU A 511 -25.94 -14.31 -3.37
CA LEU A 511 -25.20 -13.60 -4.43
C LEU A 511 -25.91 -13.72 -5.78
N PRO A 512 -26.08 -12.62 -6.54
CA PRO A 512 -26.38 -12.69 -7.96
C PRO A 512 -25.13 -13.19 -8.71
N LEU A 513 -25.20 -14.42 -9.22
CA LEU A 513 -24.12 -15.03 -10.00
C LEU A 513 -24.13 -14.46 -11.44
N GLY A 514 -23.15 -13.61 -11.76
CA GLY A 514 -22.86 -13.14 -13.12
C GLY A 514 -21.36 -13.18 -13.40
N SER A 515 -20.97 -13.78 -14.54
CA SER A 515 -19.60 -14.00 -15.06
C SER A 515 -19.61 -13.64 -16.57
N PRO A 516 -18.48 -13.45 -17.32
CA PRO A 516 -17.06 -13.64 -16.98
C PRO A 516 -16.13 -12.43 -17.24
N GLY A 517 -14.88 -12.58 -16.79
CA GLY A 517 -13.83 -11.57 -16.66
C GLY A 517 -13.30 -10.94 -17.96
N GLY A 518 -12.81 -9.70 -17.80
CA GLY A 518 -12.04 -8.96 -18.80
C GLY A 518 -10.54 -9.15 -18.59
N ALA A 519 -9.86 -9.68 -19.59
CA ALA A 519 -8.44 -10.05 -19.56
C ALA A 519 -7.45 -8.90 -19.81
N ASN A 520 -7.78 -7.64 -19.48
CA ASN A 520 -6.91 -6.48 -19.76
C ASN A 520 -6.88 -5.47 -18.60
N ASP A 521 -6.44 -5.92 -17.42
CA ASP A 521 -6.16 -5.04 -16.28
C ASP A 521 -4.66 -5.14 -15.88
N PRO A 522 -3.89 -4.02 -15.85
CA PRO A 522 -2.49 -4.00 -15.43
C PRO A 522 -2.21 -4.54 -14.00
N TRP A 523 -3.24 -4.79 -13.18
CA TRP A 523 -3.10 -5.29 -11.80
C TRP A 523 -2.95 -6.81 -11.65
N TYR A 524 -2.97 -7.60 -12.74
CA TYR A 524 -2.81 -9.07 -12.67
C TYR A 524 -1.50 -9.53 -12.00
N GLN A 525 -0.43 -8.73 -12.08
CA GLN A 525 0.86 -9.09 -11.45
C GLN A 525 1.03 -8.58 -10.01
N VAL A 526 0.16 -7.70 -9.54
CA VAL A 526 0.22 -7.14 -8.17
C VAL A 526 -0.64 -7.96 -7.19
N THR A 527 -1.62 -8.69 -7.72
CA THR A 527 -2.62 -9.46 -6.96
C THR A 527 -2.29 -10.96 -6.82
N GLN A 528 -1.16 -11.43 -7.36
CA GLN A 528 -0.74 -12.81 -7.09
C GLN A 528 -0.41 -12.98 -5.60
N SER A 529 -1.24 -13.75 -4.91
CA SER A 529 -1.06 -14.08 -3.50
C SER A 529 0.29 -14.79 -3.31
N LYS A 530 1.26 -14.08 -2.73
CA LYS A 530 2.49 -14.70 -2.16
C LYS A 530 2.16 -15.75 -1.10
N THR A 531 0.94 -15.71 -0.55
CA THR A 531 0.44 -16.66 0.44
C THR A 531 0.16 -18.02 -0.16
N ALA A 532 -0.49 -18.09 -1.34
CA ALA A 532 -0.72 -19.35 -2.03
C ALA A 532 0.61 -20.07 -2.34
N ALA A 533 1.58 -19.37 -2.93
CA ALA A 533 2.89 -19.96 -3.26
C ALA A 533 3.66 -20.45 -2.00
N GLY A 534 3.65 -19.66 -0.92
CA GLY A 534 4.30 -20.07 0.33
C GLY A 534 3.61 -21.23 1.05
N LEU A 535 2.29 -21.34 0.93
CA LEU A 535 1.53 -22.46 1.47
C LEU A 535 1.69 -23.73 0.64
N GLU A 536 1.81 -23.63 -0.69
CA GLU A 536 2.11 -24.77 -1.56
C GLU A 536 3.49 -25.37 -1.23
N ASP A 537 4.53 -24.53 -1.06
CA ASP A 537 5.87 -24.97 -0.67
C ASP A 537 5.87 -25.68 0.72
N LEU A 538 5.09 -25.17 1.69
CA LEU A 538 4.95 -25.79 3.01
C LEU A 538 4.07 -27.06 3.00
N ALA A 539 3.07 -27.12 2.13
CA ALA A 539 2.23 -28.30 1.95
C ALA A 539 3.04 -29.46 1.36
N ASP A 540 3.96 -29.20 0.42
CA ASP A 540 4.85 -30.21 -0.14
C ASP A 540 5.80 -30.81 0.91
N GLU A 541 6.24 -30.03 1.91
CA GLU A 541 7.01 -30.54 3.06
C GLU A 541 6.16 -31.36 4.06
N LEU A 542 4.90 -30.98 4.27
CA LEU A 542 3.94 -31.71 5.12
C LEU A 542 3.49 -33.04 4.50
N VAL A 543 3.35 -33.11 3.17
CA VAL A 543 3.02 -34.34 2.44
C VAL A 543 4.18 -35.36 2.51
N GLN A 544 5.43 -34.91 2.54
CA GLN A 544 6.60 -35.79 2.72
C GLN A 544 6.71 -36.37 4.13
N THR A 545 6.09 -35.75 5.14
CA THR A 545 6.08 -36.24 6.53
C THR A 545 4.84 -37.07 6.91
N GLN A 546 3.78 -37.06 6.08
CA GLN A 546 2.55 -37.84 6.30
C GLN A 546 2.40 -39.08 5.41
N ALA A 547 3.42 -39.44 4.63
CA ALA A 547 3.42 -40.69 3.85
C ALA A 547 3.65 -41.92 4.73
N GLN A 548 2.76 -42.17 5.70
CA GLN A 548 2.54 -43.49 6.28
C GLN A 548 1.07 -43.65 6.68
N GLU A 549 0.38 -44.49 5.90
CA GLU A 549 -0.90 -45.18 6.14
C GLU A 549 -2.19 -44.34 6.23
N ILE A 550 -3.02 -44.36 5.15
CA ILE A 550 -4.48 -44.75 5.16
C ILE A 550 -4.90 -45.20 3.72
N PRO A 551 -5.63 -46.33 3.52
CA PRO A 551 -6.10 -46.77 2.20
C PRO A 551 -7.35 -46.03 1.71
N ARG A 552 -7.41 -45.75 0.40
CA ARG A 552 -8.61 -45.28 -0.33
C ARG A 552 -9.73 -46.32 -0.28
N LEU A 553 -10.94 -45.91 0.10
CA LEU A 553 -12.17 -46.68 -0.08
C LEU A 553 -13.16 -45.93 -0.98
N GLU A 554 -13.84 -46.71 -1.81
CA GLU A 554 -14.59 -46.34 -3.00
C GLU A 554 -15.92 -45.64 -2.71
N ALA A 555 -16.29 -44.73 -3.62
CA ALA A 555 -17.57 -44.05 -3.67
C ALA A 555 -18.74 -45.03 -3.86
N ARG A 556 -19.83 -44.82 -3.12
CA ARG A 556 -21.15 -45.41 -3.44
C ARG A 556 -22.20 -44.33 -3.64
N SER A 557 -22.54 -44.17 -4.92
CA SER A 557 -23.83 -43.77 -5.48
C SER A 557 -25.01 -44.05 -4.56
N GLY A 558 -25.77 -43.00 -4.22
CA GLY A 558 -27.10 -43.16 -3.65
C GLY A 558 -27.59 -41.98 -2.82
N GLN A 559 -27.83 -40.82 -3.45
CA GLN A 559 -28.85 -39.83 -3.01
C GLN A 559 -28.97 -38.67 -4.02
N LEU A 560 -29.31 -39.04 -5.26
CA LEU A 560 -29.61 -38.09 -6.36
C LEU A 560 -31.11 -37.85 -6.55
N ALA A 561 -31.94 -38.14 -5.53
CA ALA A 561 -33.40 -38.22 -5.70
C ALA A 561 -34.22 -37.31 -4.78
N THR A 562 -33.62 -36.32 -4.12
CA THR A 562 -34.36 -35.35 -3.28
C THR A 562 -34.14 -33.89 -3.69
N TRP A 563 -33.61 -33.66 -4.90
CA TRP A 563 -33.21 -32.33 -5.41
C TRP A 563 -34.16 -31.69 -6.43
N ASN A 564 -35.38 -32.20 -6.61
CA ASN A 564 -36.32 -31.67 -7.61
C ASN A 564 -37.59 -30.98 -7.08
N ASN A 565 -37.73 -30.75 -5.76
CA ASN A 565 -38.98 -30.14 -5.23
C ASN A 565 -38.86 -28.72 -4.64
N ILE A 566 -37.66 -28.14 -4.57
CA ILE A 566 -37.47 -26.77 -4.05
C ILE A 566 -37.10 -25.78 -5.17
N SER A 567 -36.30 -26.21 -6.15
CA SER A 567 -36.03 -25.41 -7.37
C SER A 567 -37.30 -25.09 -8.16
N HIS A 568 -38.28 -26.00 -8.18
CA HIS A 568 -39.57 -25.79 -8.86
C HIS A 568 -40.56 -24.88 -8.08
N ARG A 569 -40.36 -24.68 -6.77
CA ARG A 569 -41.20 -23.73 -6.00
C ARG A 569 -40.73 -22.28 -6.14
N LEU A 570 -39.46 -22.06 -6.47
CA LEU A 570 -38.88 -20.73 -6.61
C LEU A 570 -38.97 -20.15 -8.03
N SER A 571 -39.21 -20.97 -9.06
CA SER A 571 -39.48 -20.50 -10.43
C SER A 571 -40.91 -19.99 -10.66
N MET A 572 -41.86 -20.31 -9.78
CA MET A 572 -43.28 -19.91 -9.94
C MET A 572 -43.69 -18.63 -9.19
N GLN A 573 -42.81 -18.02 -8.38
CA GLN A 573 -43.10 -16.75 -7.69
C GLN A 573 -42.54 -15.50 -8.39
N VAL A 574 -41.72 -15.65 -9.44
CA VAL A 574 -41.20 -14.52 -10.24
C VAL A 574 -42.12 -14.15 -11.42
N ALA A 575 -43.17 -14.94 -11.70
CA ALA A 575 -44.07 -14.69 -12.82
C ALA A 575 -45.34 -13.88 -12.49
N HIS A 576 -45.50 -13.31 -11.29
CA HIS A 576 -46.74 -12.61 -10.89
C HIS A 576 -46.61 -11.16 -10.43
N VAL A 577 -45.48 -10.48 -10.68
CA VAL A 577 -45.34 -9.02 -10.45
C VAL A 577 -44.98 -8.25 -11.74
N ALA A 578 -45.18 -8.86 -12.90
CA ALA A 578 -45.14 -8.17 -14.18
C ALA A 578 -46.44 -8.43 -14.96
N GLN A 579 -47.54 -7.91 -14.43
CA GLN A 579 -48.72 -7.45 -15.17
C GLN A 579 -49.38 -6.31 -14.41
#